data_AF-A0A495YAB3-F1
#
_entry.id   AF-A0A495YAB3-F1
#
_cell.length_a   1.000
_cell.length_b   1.000
_cell.length_c   1.000
_cell.angle_alpha   90.00
_cell.angle_beta   90.00
_cell.angle_gamma   90.00
#
_symmetry.space_group_name_H-M   'P 1'
#
loop_
_entity.id
_entity.type
_entity.pdbx_description
1 polymer ?
#
loop_
_entity_poly.entity_id
_entity_poly.type
_entity_poly.pdbx_seq_one_letter_code
_entity_poly.pdbx_strand_id
1 'polypeptide(L)'
;MPDLHPMVQHGDLYFDEYMQKIGDHRLPQHARQAWAEANDAMTFARALAKAHFGREATPDHAAAIFQAVMSDIARRARALHTDTE
;
A
#
# COMPACT_ATOMS: atom_id res chain seq x y z
N MET A 1 -29.93 8.86 6.11
CA MET A 1 -28.70 8.12 5.81
C MET A 1 -27.80 9.09 5.05
N PRO A 2 -26.76 9.69 5.64
CA PRO A 2 -25.90 10.59 4.87
C PRO A 2 -24.97 9.76 3.97
N ASP A 3 -24.86 10.21 2.72
CA ASP A 3 -23.99 9.70 1.67
C ASP A 3 -22.54 9.52 2.15
N LEU A 4 -22.03 8.29 2.04
CA LEU A 4 -20.67 7.90 2.46
C LEU A 4 -19.66 7.86 1.30
N HIS A 5 -19.90 8.60 0.22
CA HIS A 5 -18.92 8.75 -0.86
C HIS A 5 -18.29 10.15 -0.80
N PRO A 6 -17.22 10.36 0.00
CA PRO A 6 -16.49 11.61 -0.06
C PRO A 6 -15.77 11.69 -1.41
N MET A 7 -16.18 12.68 -2.19
CA MET A 7 -15.56 13.12 -3.43
C MET A 7 -14.05 13.33 -3.25
N VAL A 8 -13.26 12.41 -3.81
CA VAL A 8 -12.06 12.51 -4.68
C VAL A 8 -11.01 13.63 -4.48
N GLN A 9 -11.15 14.61 -3.59
CA GLN A 9 -10.11 15.61 -3.30
C GLN A 9 -9.45 15.45 -1.91
N HIS A 10 -10.02 14.62 -1.04
CA HIS A 10 -9.45 14.32 0.29
C HIS A 10 -9.02 12.86 0.48
N GLY A 11 -9.02 12.04 -0.59
CA GLY A 11 -8.81 10.59 -0.51
C GLY A 11 -7.42 10.13 -0.07
N ASP A 12 -6.42 11.01 -0.04
CA ASP A 12 -5.10 10.69 0.50
C ASP A 12 -5.07 10.85 2.03
N LEU A 13 -5.57 11.97 2.56
CA LEU A 13 -5.55 12.27 4.01
C LEU A 13 -6.35 11.27 4.84
N TYR A 14 -7.52 10.85 4.35
CA TYR A 14 -8.36 9.89 5.08
C TYR A 14 -7.89 8.44 4.92
N PHE A 15 -7.13 8.13 3.87
CA PHE A 15 -6.59 6.78 3.69
C PHE A 15 -5.49 6.48 4.68
N ASP A 16 -4.55 7.42 4.85
CA ASP A 16 -3.44 7.24 5.78
C ASP A 16 -3.96 7.13 7.23
N GLU A 17 -4.92 7.98 7.60
CA GLU A 17 -5.56 7.95 8.92
C GLU A 17 -6.38 6.66 9.14
N TYR A 18 -7.02 6.13 8.10
CA TYR A 18 -7.74 4.86 8.14
C TYR A 18 -6.79 3.66 8.27
N MET A 19 -5.71 3.63 7.49
CA MET A 19 -4.68 2.58 7.54
C MET A 19 -3.95 2.57 8.89
N GLN A 20 -3.72 3.74 9.48
CA GLN A 20 -3.13 3.88 10.80
C GLN A 20 -4.06 3.34 11.90
N LYS A 21 -5.35 3.68 11.86
CA LYS A 21 -6.35 3.14 12.80
C LYS A 21 -6.47 1.61 12.74
N ILE A 22 -6.32 1.00 11.56
CA ILE A 22 -6.29 -0.47 11.43
C ILE A 22 -5.04 -1.06 12.07
N GLY A 23 -3.87 -0.46 11.81
CA GLY A 23 -2.59 -0.91 12.38
C GLY A 23 -2.58 -0.87 13.91
N ASP A 24 -3.14 0.18 14.50
CA ASP A 24 -3.09 0.42 15.94
C ASP A 24 -4.07 -0.44 16.75
N HIS A 25 -5.22 -0.84 16.19
CA HIS A 25 -6.28 -1.51 16.95
C HIS A 25 -6.44 -3.02 16.73
N ARG A 26 -5.83 -3.60 15.69
CA ARG A 26 -6.16 -4.99 15.30
C ARG A 26 -4.98 -5.93 15.07
N LEU A 27 -3.74 -5.43 15.07
CA LEU A 27 -2.59 -6.25 14.72
C LEU A 27 -1.69 -6.60 15.92
N PRO A 28 -1.26 -7.85 16.06
CA PRO A 28 -0.17 -8.23 16.95
C PRO A 28 1.08 -7.37 16.72
N GLN A 29 1.92 -7.18 17.73
CA GLN A 29 3.10 -6.32 17.64
C GLN A 29 4.03 -6.66 16.47
N HIS A 30 4.24 -7.95 16.18
CA HIS A 30 5.04 -8.40 15.05
C HIS A 30 4.37 -8.10 13.69
N ALA A 31 3.04 -8.11 13.63
CA ALA A 31 2.29 -7.80 12.42
C ALA A 31 2.18 -6.29 12.17
N ARG A 32 2.29 -5.45 13.21
CA ARG A 32 2.30 -3.98 13.08
C ARG A 32 3.50 -3.47 12.29
N GLN A 33 4.67 -4.06 12.49
CA GLN A 33 5.87 -3.66 11.75
C GLN A 33 5.75 -4.02 10.26
N ALA A 34 5.35 -5.26 9.95
CA ALA A 34 5.06 -5.69 8.59
C ALA A 34 3.95 -4.85 7.92
N TRP A 35 2.94 -4.43 8.70
CA TRP A 35 1.89 -3.54 8.23
C TRP A 35 2.40 -2.14 7.90
N ALA A 36 3.26 -1.57 8.74
CA ALA A 36 3.87 -0.26 8.48
C ALA A 36 4.72 -0.30 7.21
N GLU A 37 5.55 -1.33 7.04
CA GLU A 37 6.37 -1.53 5.83
C GLU A 37 5.50 -1.70 4.57
N ALA A 38 4.40 -2.45 4.65
CA ALA A 38 3.45 -2.59 3.55
C ALA A 38 2.74 -1.26 3.22
N ASN A 39 2.42 -0.45 4.24
CA ASN A 39 1.79 0.85 4.05
C ASN A 39 2.75 1.84 3.37
N ASP A 40 4.02 1.86 3.75
CA ASP A 40 5.05 2.68 3.11
C ASP A 40 5.23 2.30 1.64
N ALA A 41 5.25 1.00 1.33
CA ALA A 41 5.31 0.51 -0.04
C ALA A 41 4.05 0.92 -0.86
N MET A 42 2.86 0.94 -0.24
CA MET A 42 1.64 1.42 -0.89
C MET A 42 1.70 2.93 -1.16
N THR A 43 2.21 3.72 -0.22
CA THR A 43 2.44 5.17 -0.41
C THR A 43 3.39 5.44 -1.58
N PHE A 44 4.48 4.68 -1.66
CA PHE A 44 5.41 4.76 -2.78
C PHE A 44 4.74 4.40 -4.12
N ALA A 45 3.93 3.33 -4.14
CA ALA A 45 3.18 2.93 -5.34
C ALA A 45 2.19 4.00 -5.80
N ARG A 46 1.53 4.71 -4.87
CA ARG A 46 0.67 5.86 -5.20
C ARG A 46 1.47 7.02 -5.79
N ALA A 47 2.64 7.33 -5.24
CA ALA A 47 3.52 8.36 -5.79
C ALA A 47 3.97 8.02 -7.22
N LEU A 48 4.34 6.76 -7.47
CA LEU A 48 4.67 6.26 -8.80
C LEU A 48 3.48 6.32 -9.76
N ALA A 49 2.29 5.92 -9.32
CA ALA A 49 1.08 6.02 -10.13
C ALA A 49 0.80 7.47 -10.54
N LYS A 50 0.95 8.42 -9.62
CA LYS A 50 0.83 9.86 -9.91
C LYS A 50 1.91 10.35 -10.87
N ALA A 51 3.15 9.88 -10.72
CA ALA A 51 4.24 10.27 -11.61
C ALA A 51 4.05 9.73 -13.04
N HIS A 52 3.49 8.52 -13.19
CA HIS A 52 3.34 7.87 -14.48
C HIS A 52 2.05 8.27 -15.22
N PHE A 53 0.92 8.30 -14.51
CA PHE A 53 -0.40 8.57 -15.08
C PHE A 53 -0.87 10.03 -14.89
N GLY A 54 -0.11 10.85 -14.15
CA GLY A 54 -0.43 12.26 -13.94
C GLY A 54 -1.81 12.46 -13.32
N ARG A 55 -2.69 13.19 -14.03
CA ARG A 55 -4.06 13.47 -13.59
C ARG A 55 -5.01 12.27 -13.75
N GLU A 56 -4.61 11.25 -14.51
CA GLU A 56 -5.38 10.02 -14.72
C GLU A 56 -5.01 8.94 -13.70
N ALA A 57 -4.14 9.24 -12.73
CA ALA A 57 -3.79 8.32 -11.67
C ALA A 57 -5.00 7.94 -10.82
N THR A 58 -5.36 6.65 -10.84
CA THR A 58 -6.43 6.08 -10.01
C THR A 58 -5.84 5.22 -8.88
N PRO A 59 -6.63 4.91 -7.85
CA PRO A 59 -6.22 3.94 -6.82
C PRO A 59 -5.84 2.58 -7.40
N ASP A 60 -6.49 2.13 -8.47
CA ASP A 60 -6.20 0.85 -9.13
C ASP A 60 -4.81 0.82 -9.76
N HIS A 61 -4.35 1.96 -10.32
CA HIS A 61 -2.98 2.08 -10.81
C HIS A 61 -1.97 1.88 -9.69
N ALA A 62 -2.20 2.48 -8.52
CA ALA A 62 -1.33 2.31 -7.37
C ALA A 62 -1.36 0.86 -6.83
N ALA A 63 -2.54 0.24 -6.77
CA ALA A 63 -2.69 -1.14 -6.34
C ALA A 63 -1.96 -2.12 -7.28
N ALA A 64 -2.03 -1.91 -8.60
CA ALA A 64 -1.32 -2.71 -9.58
C ALA A 64 0.21 -2.58 -9.43
N ILE A 65 0.73 -1.36 -9.25
CA ILE A 65 2.15 -1.11 -9.01
C ILE A 65 2.59 -1.79 -7.71
N PHE A 66 1.82 -1.63 -6.63
CA PHE A 66 2.10 -2.27 -5.35
C PHE A 66 2.18 -3.79 -5.46
N GLN A 67 1.19 -4.42 -6.11
CA GLN A 67 1.18 -5.88 -6.31
C GLN A 67 2.39 -6.36 -7.12
N ALA A 68 2.78 -5.64 -8.17
CA ALA A 68 3.95 -5.97 -8.97
C ALA A 68 5.24 -5.91 -8.14
N VAL A 69 5.42 -4.85 -7.35
CA VAL A 69 6.59 -4.68 -6.46
C VAL A 69 6.64 -5.78 -5.40
N MET A 70 5.55 -6.04 -4.71
CA MET A 70 5.49 -7.10 -3.68
C MET A 70 5.72 -8.49 -4.26
N SER A 71 5.24 -8.75 -5.48
CA SER A 71 5.50 -10.01 -6.18
C SER A 71 6.99 -10.18 -6.52
N ASP A 72 7.67 -9.12 -6.96
CA ASP A 72 9.10 -9.16 -7.22
C ASP A 72 9.92 -9.37 -5.94
N ILE A 73 9.56 -8.68 -4.86
CA ILE A 73 10.19 -8.88 -3.55
C ILE A 73 10.02 -10.33 -3.08
N ALA A 74 8.81 -10.88 -3.15
CA ALA A 74 8.53 -12.26 -2.76
C ALA A 74 9.27 -13.28 -3.65
N ARG A 75 9.48 -12.96 -4.93
CA ARG A 75 10.27 -13.78 -5.86
C ARG A 75 11.76 -13.77 -5.48
N ARG A 76 12.33 -12.60 -5.19
CA ARG A 76 13.74 -12.45 -4.77
C ARG A 76 14.00 -13.08 -3.41
N ALA A 77 13.11 -12.90 -2.45
CA ALA A 77 13.22 -13.50 -1.12
C ALA A 77 13.27 -15.03 -1.19
N ARG A 78 12.43 -15.64 -2.05
CA ARG A 78 12.47 -17.08 -2.32
C ARG A 78 13.78 -17.52 -2.95
N ALA A 79 14.28 -16.79 -3.95
CA ALA A 79 15.56 -17.12 -4.59
C ALA A 79 16.73 -17.09 -3.60
N LEU A 80 16.80 -16.09 -2.73
CA LEU A 80 17.83 -15.99 -1.68
C LEU A 80 17.75 -17.11 -0.65
N HIS A 81 16.54 -17.59 -0.35
CA HIS A 81 16.33 -18.72 0.56
C HIS A 81 16.75 -20.06 -0.07
N THR A 82 16.63 -20.18 -1.38
CA THR A 82 17.03 -21.41 -2.11
C THR A 82 18.55 -21.50 -2.28
N ASP A 83 19.27 -20.36 -2.22
CA ASP A 83 20.74 -20.29 -2.24
C ASP A 83 21.39 -20.56 -0.87
N THR A 84 20.59 -20.67 0.20
CA THR A 84 21.08 -20.92 1.58
C THR A 84 20.85 -22.34 2.09
N GLU A 85 20.22 -23.21 1.29
CA GLU A 85 20.08 -24.66 1.52
C GLU A 85 21.09 -25.46 0.69
#